data_AF-A0A2D5UN28-F1
#
_entry.id   AF-A0A2D5UN28-F1
#
_cell.length_a   1.000
_cell.length_b   1.000
_cell.length_c   1.000
_cell.angle_alpha   90.00
_cell.angle_beta   90.00
_cell.angle_gamma   90.00
#
_symmetry.space_group_name_H-M   'P 1'
#
loop_
_entity.id
_entity.type
_entity.pdbx_description
1 polymer ?
#
loop_
_entity_poly.entity_id
_entity_poly.type
_entity_poly.pdbx_seq_one_letter_code
_entity_poly.pdbx_strand_id
1 'polypeptide(L)'
;MQPVNLLFIKKYVMLKLKLMIIAMFFLISFQINGQNNINQITLSSFMIEVNGKDIKTDTTIVQRLIPDVPTDILLYENDYIKYYVVFTYRFKGRRAKLVRRTYAEMRDGKRNYSKQQKEMQELKVSVPGLFKGKSSESILYDRKSMSSIFVSFNYKFVYKQ
;
A
#
# COMPACT_ATOMS: atom_id res chain seq x y z
N MET A 1 -48.52 2.32 -46.47
CA MET A 1 -47.74 1.52 -45.51
C MET A 1 -46.45 1.09 -46.19
N GLN A 2 -45.30 1.68 -45.84
CA GLN A 2 -44.01 1.30 -46.44
C GLN A 2 -43.48 0.02 -45.76
N PRO A 3 -43.01 -0.98 -46.52
CA PRO A 3 -42.42 -2.17 -45.93
C PRO A 3 -41.09 -1.77 -45.28
N VAL A 4 -41.06 -1.77 -43.95
CA VAL A 4 -39.81 -1.56 -43.21
C VAL A 4 -38.87 -2.70 -43.60
N ASN A 5 -37.77 -2.32 -44.22
CA ASN A 5 -36.87 -3.22 -44.90
C ASN A 5 -36.19 -4.15 -43.86
N LEU A 6 -36.75 -5.34 -43.65
CA LEU A 6 -36.37 -6.30 -42.60
C LEU A 6 -34.86 -6.62 -42.62
N LEU A 7 -34.25 -6.52 -43.81
CA LEU A 7 -32.82 -6.70 -44.05
C LEU A 7 -31.95 -5.61 -43.39
N PHE A 8 -32.43 -4.36 -43.36
CA PHE A 8 -31.75 -3.26 -42.67
C PHE A 8 -31.83 -3.41 -41.15
N ILE A 9 -32.99 -3.83 -40.63
CA ILE A 9 -33.16 -4.09 -39.19
C ILE A 9 -32.23 -5.23 -38.75
N LYS A 10 -32.19 -6.35 -39.49
CA LYS A 10 -31.29 -7.48 -39.17
C LYS A 10 -29.81 -7.08 -39.18
N LYS A 11 -29.38 -6.30 -40.18
CA LYS A 11 -27.99 -5.80 -40.25
C LYS A 11 -27.66 -4.86 -39.08
N TYR A 12 -28.57 -3.96 -38.73
CA TYR A 12 -28.39 -3.02 -37.63
C TYR A 12 -28.34 -3.73 -36.26
N VAL A 13 -29.21 -4.72 -36.05
CA VAL A 13 -29.22 -5.56 -34.85
C VAL A 13 -27.95 -6.41 -34.76
N MET A 14 -27.50 -7.02 -35.86
CA MET A 14 -26.22 -7.76 -35.88
C MET A 14 -25.01 -6.85 -35.59
N LEU A 15 -25.01 -5.62 -36.09
CA LEU A 15 -23.92 -4.67 -35.84
C LEU A 15 -23.88 -4.27 -34.36
N LYS A 16 -25.03 -3.95 -33.75
CA LYS A 16 -25.14 -3.66 -32.31
C LYS A 16 -24.71 -4.85 -31.45
N LEU A 17 -25.09 -6.07 -31.83
CA LEU A 17 -24.71 -7.28 -31.12
C LEU A 17 -23.19 -7.51 -31.18
N LYS A 18 -22.56 -7.30 -32.34
CA LYS A 18 -21.10 -7.38 -32.49
C LYS A 18 -20.37 -6.33 -31.64
N LEU A 19 -20.86 -5.09 -31.62
CA LEU A 19 -20.30 -4.01 -30.80
C LEU A 19 -20.43 -4.31 -29.30
N MET A 20 -21.56 -4.85 -28.85
CA MET A 20 -21.74 -5.29 -27.46
C MET A 20 -20.77 -6.41 -27.09
N ILE A 21 -20.59 -7.40 -27.96
CA ILE A 21 -19.67 -8.52 -27.71
C ILE A 21 -18.23 -8.00 -27.58
N ILE A 22 -17.79 -7.11 -28.47
CA ILE A 22 -16.46 -6.50 -28.40
C ILE A 22 -16.28 -5.68 -27.11
N ALA A 23 -17.27 -4.86 -26.73
CA ALA A 23 -17.23 -4.10 -25.49
C ALA A 23 -17.16 -5.01 -24.25
N MET A 24 -17.89 -6.13 -24.27
CA MET A 24 -17.88 -7.12 -23.20
C MET A 24 -16.53 -7.83 -23.08
N PHE A 25 -15.89 -8.20 -24.21
CA PHE A 25 -14.51 -8.70 -24.21
C PHE A 25 -13.49 -7.66 -23.70
N PHE A 26 -13.70 -6.38 -23.99
CA PHE A 26 -12.85 -5.29 -23.49
C PHE A 26 -12.95 -5.13 -21.97
N LEU A 27 -14.17 -5.22 -21.42
CA LEU A 27 -14.42 -5.16 -19.97
C LEU A 27 -13.88 -6.39 -19.23
N ILE A 28 -14.01 -7.59 -19.81
CA ILE A 28 -13.45 -8.83 -19.26
C ILE A 28 -11.91 -8.77 -19.21
N SER A 29 -11.27 -8.21 -20.25
CA SER A 29 -9.82 -8.03 -20.29
C SER A 29 -9.32 -7.06 -19.20
N PHE A 30 -10.12 -6.04 -18.86
CA PHE A 30 -9.81 -5.12 -17.76
C PHE A 30 -9.95 -5.79 -16.38
N GLN A 31 -10.90 -6.73 -16.21
CA GLN A 31 -11.08 -7.46 -14.95
C GLN A 31 -10.10 -8.62 -14.75
N ILE A 32 -9.56 -9.23 -15.81
CA ILE A 32 -8.59 -10.35 -15.71
C ILE A 32 -7.17 -9.85 -15.35
N ASN A 33 -6.86 -8.56 -15.49
CA ASN A 33 -5.74 -7.93 -14.78
C ASN A 33 -5.99 -7.78 -13.25
N GLY A 34 -7.00 -8.49 -12.73
CA GLY A 34 -7.34 -8.62 -11.32
C GLY A 34 -6.13 -8.92 -10.46
N GLN A 35 -5.81 -7.94 -9.60
CA GLN A 35 -5.34 -8.11 -8.22
C GLN A 35 -4.38 -9.28 -7.99
N ASN A 36 -3.27 -9.28 -8.72
CA ASN A 36 -2.06 -9.83 -8.14
C ASN A 36 -1.68 -8.91 -6.96
N ASN A 37 -1.96 -9.34 -5.73
CA ASN A 37 -1.54 -8.70 -4.46
C ASN A 37 0.00 -8.75 -4.26
N ILE A 38 0.72 -8.61 -5.36
CA ILE A 38 2.17 -8.67 -5.44
C ILE A 38 2.69 -7.26 -5.19
N ASN A 39 3.73 -7.18 -4.36
CA ASN A 39 4.34 -5.94 -3.89
C ASN A 39 3.39 -5.09 -3.05
N GLN A 40 2.52 -5.74 -2.26
CA GLN A 40 1.66 -5.08 -1.29
C GLN A 40 2.17 -5.30 0.13
N ILE A 41 2.21 -4.22 0.90
CA ILE A 41 2.44 -4.25 2.35
C ILE A 41 1.13 -4.02 3.09
N THR A 42 0.85 -4.88 4.05
CA THR A 42 -0.29 -4.78 4.97
C THR A 42 0.23 -4.43 6.35
N LEU A 43 -0.33 -3.40 6.95
CA LEU A 43 -0.06 -2.96 8.33
C LEU A 43 -1.31 -3.20 9.18
N SER A 44 -1.15 -3.77 10.36
CA SER A 44 -2.27 -4.19 11.22
C SER A 44 -1.87 -4.22 12.70
N SER A 45 -2.85 -4.43 13.58
CA SER A 45 -2.64 -4.51 15.04
C SER A 45 -1.94 -3.27 15.59
N PHE A 46 -2.47 -2.09 15.26
CA PHE A 46 -1.90 -0.83 15.68
C PHE A 46 -2.09 -0.61 17.19
N MET A 47 -1.04 -0.11 17.83
CA MET A 47 -1.07 0.45 19.17
C MET A 47 -0.38 1.81 19.10
N ILE A 48 -1.14 2.86 19.34
CA ILE A 48 -0.66 4.24 19.21
C ILE A 48 -0.90 4.93 20.54
N GLU A 49 0.15 5.49 21.11
CA GLU A 49 0.08 6.28 22.34
C GLU A 49 0.69 7.65 22.09
N VAL A 50 -0.06 8.71 22.40
CA VAL A 50 0.43 10.09 22.30
C VAL A 50 0.51 10.65 23.71
N ASN A 51 1.72 11.02 24.14
CA ASN A 51 1.98 11.52 25.49
C ASN A 51 1.40 10.59 26.58
N GLY A 52 1.54 9.27 26.39
CA GLY A 52 1.05 8.24 27.31
C GLY A 52 -0.47 8.01 27.29
N LYS A 53 -1.20 8.58 26.32
CA LYS A 53 -2.63 8.32 26.12
C LYS A 53 -2.85 7.43 24.91
N ASP A 54 -3.55 6.32 25.14
CA ASP A 54 -3.91 5.37 24.10
C ASP A 54 -4.88 5.97 23.09
N ILE A 55 -4.57 5.81 21.81
CA ILE A 55 -5.42 6.13 20.68
C ILE A 55 -5.95 4.82 20.12
N LYS A 56 -7.27 4.62 20.19
CA LYS A 56 -7.91 3.43 19.61
C LYS A 56 -7.89 3.52 18.09
N THR A 57 -7.36 2.48 17.45
CA THR A 57 -7.31 2.33 16.00
C THR A 57 -7.47 0.87 15.64
N ASP A 58 -8.55 0.53 14.93
CA ASP A 58 -8.82 -0.81 14.42
C ASP A 58 -8.60 -0.90 12.91
N THR A 59 -7.85 0.04 12.34
CA THR A 59 -7.66 0.10 10.89
C THR A 59 -6.56 -0.85 10.43
N THR A 60 -6.77 -1.46 9.27
CA THR A 60 -5.72 -2.16 8.53
C THR A 60 -5.37 -1.31 7.33
N ILE A 61 -4.08 -1.04 7.13
CA ILE A 61 -3.60 -0.25 5.99
C ILE A 61 -2.98 -1.20 4.98
N VAL A 62 -3.40 -1.10 3.73
CA VAL A 62 -2.81 -1.87 2.62
C VAL A 62 -2.26 -0.88 1.61
N GLN A 63 -0.96 -0.99 1.31
CA GLN A 63 -0.26 -0.09 0.40
C GLN A 63 0.57 -0.88 -0.60
N ARG A 64 0.64 -0.41 -1.85
CA ARG A 64 1.56 -0.97 -2.85
C ARG A 64 2.93 -0.30 -2.70
N LEU A 65 3.99 -1.11 -2.68
CA LEU A 65 5.37 -0.65 -2.73
C LEU A 65 5.90 -0.72 -4.16
N ILE A 66 6.60 0.34 -4.58
CA ILE A 66 7.33 0.39 -5.85
C ILE A 66 8.80 0.07 -5.55
N PRO A 67 9.45 -0.85 -6.29
CA PRO A 67 10.88 -1.15 -6.11
C PRO A 67 11.74 0.11 -6.22
N ASP A 68 12.74 0.21 -5.34
CA ASP A 68 13.71 1.31 -5.22
C ASP A 68 13.12 2.70 -4.94
N VAL A 69 11.81 2.80 -4.68
CA VAL A 69 11.12 4.04 -4.34
C VAL A 69 10.71 4.01 -2.86
N PRO A 70 11.18 4.98 -2.04
CA PRO A 70 10.64 5.17 -0.70
C PRO A 70 9.14 5.48 -0.75
N THR A 71 8.35 4.74 0.03
CA THR A 71 6.90 4.95 0.15
C THR A 71 6.59 5.35 1.59
N ASP A 72 6.14 6.58 1.78
CA ASP A 72 5.62 7.10 3.05
C ASP A 72 4.18 6.64 3.25
N ILE A 73 3.89 6.09 4.43
CA ILE A 73 2.54 5.66 4.84
C ILE A 73 2.19 6.39 6.13
N LEU A 74 1.14 7.20 6.10
CA LEU A 74 0.61 7.91 7.26
C LEU A 74 -0.05 6.90 8.21
N LEU A 75 0.38 6.86 9.46
CA LEU A 75 -0.16 5.99 10.49
C LEU A 75 -1.06 6.73 11.48
N TYR A 76 -0.77 8.01 11.72
CA TYR A 76 -1.51 8.84 12.65
C TYR A 76 -1.31 10.32 12.32
N GLU A 77 -2.35 11.11 12.50
CA GLU A 77 -2.32 12.56 12.36
C GLU A 77 -3.21 13.19 13.43
N ASN A 78 -2.70 14.26 14.03
CA ASN A 78 -3.52 15.25 14.73
C ASN A 78 -3.04 16.63 14.32
N ASP A 79 -3.60 17.66 14.94
CA ASP A 79 -3.27 19.02 14.56
C ASP A 79 -1.77 19.32 14.71
N TYR A 80 -1.05 18.67 15.64
CA TYR A 80 0.33 19.01 16.00
C TYR A 80 1.39 18.13 15.34
N ILE A 81 1.06 16.86 15.06
CA ILE A 81 2.01 15.86 14.57
C ILE A 81 1.37 14.95 13.54
N LYS A 82 2.20 14.52 12.58
CA LYS A 82 1.93 13.43 11.67
C LYS A 82 2.97 12.34 11.88
N TYR A 83 2.54 11.09 12.00
CA TYR A 83 3.44 9.95 12.17
C TYR A 83 3.42 9.08 10.92
N TYR A 84 4.60 8.82 10.38
CA TYR A 84 4.78 8.06 9.16
C TYR A 84 5.66 6.85 9.38
N VAL A 85 5.45 5.84 8.54
CA VAL A 85 6.45 4.81 8.26
C VAL A 85 6.86 4.89 6.79
N VAL A 86 8.16 4.81 6.54
CA VAL A 86 8.75 4.69 5.22
C VAL A 86 9.18 3.27 4.99
N PHE A 87 8.70 2.68 3.91
CA PHE A 87 9.25 1.44 3.38
C PHE A 87 10.01 1.68 2.08
N THR A 88 11.15 1.03 1.93
CA THR A 88 11.86 0.95 0.65
C THR A 88 12.20 -0.50 0.39
N TYR A 89 11.70 -1.02 -0.72
CA TYR A 89 11.93 -2.39 -1.13
C TYR A 89 12.85 -2.43 -2.36
N ARG A 90 13.82 -3.34 -2.40
CA ARG A 90 14.73 -3.49 -3.54
C ARG A 90 15.26 -4.90 -3.72
N PHE A 91 15.62 -5.22 -4.95
CA PHE A 91 16.37 -6.43 -5.30
C PHE A 91 17.85 -6.10 -5.50
N LYS A 92 18.76 -6.96 -5.03
CA LYS A 92 20.19 -6.89 -5.30
C LYS A 92 20.73 -8.28 -5.58
N GLY A 93 20.86 -8.64 -6.85
CA GLY A 93 21.19 -10.01 -7.28
C GLY A 93 20.13 -10.99 -6.78
N ARG A 94 20.55 -12.07 -6.12
CA ARG A 94 19.64 -13.08 -5.54
C ARG A 94 19.07 -12.70 -4.17
N ARG A 95 19.00 -11.41 -3.83
CA ARG A 95 18.55 -10.93 -2.52
C ARG A 95 17.47 -9.89 -2.65
N ALA A 96 16.38 -10.06 -1.91
CA ALA A 96 15.39 -9.02 -1.64
C ALA A 96 15.76 -8.30 -0.33
N LYS A 97 15.59 -6.99 -0.28
CA LYS A 97 15.79 -6.19 0.93
C LYS A 97 14.60 -5.29 1.18
N LEU A 98 14.07 -5.33 2.40
CA LEU A 98 13.08 -4.38 2.89
C LEU A 98 13.74 -3.47 3.92
N VAL A 99 13.64 -2.17 3.70
CA VAL A 99 14.10 -1.14 4.62
C VAL A 99 12.89 -0.45 5.21
N ARG A 100 12.89 -0.26 6.53
CA ARG A 100 11.83 0.44 7.26
C ARG A 100 12.42 1.56 8.11
N ARG A 101 11.75 2.70 8.19
CA ARG A 101 12.05 3.77 9.15
C ARG A 101 10.78 4.53 9.49
N THR A 102 10.58 4.91 10.75
CA THR A 102 9.46 5.78 11.13
C THR A 102 9.93 7.19 11.42
N TYR A 103 9.03 8.16 11.34
CA TYR A 103 9.28 9.52 11.78
C TYR A 103 8.00 10.22 12.23
N ALA A 104 8.17 11.20 13.10
CA ALA A 104 7.15 12.18 13.43
C ALA A 104 7.49 13.50 12.73
N GLU A 105 6.53 14.06 11.99
CA GLU A 105 6.59 15.37 11.34
C GLU A 105 5.74 16.36 12.15
N MET A 106 6.34 17.46 12.58
CA MET A 106 5.65 18.55 13.29
C MET A 106 5.06 19.57 12.33
N ARG A 107 4.21 20.47 12.82
CA ARG A 107 3.58 21.56 12.02
C ARG A 107 4.57 22.43 11.24
N ASP A 108 5.78 22.61 11.77
CA ASP A 108 6.85 23.39 11.14
C ASP A 108 7.58 22.61 10.02
N GLY A 109 7.14 21.39 9.72
CA GLY A 109 7.76 20.49 8.75
C GLY A 109 8.99 19.74 9.30
N LYS A 110 9.38 19.97 10.57
CA LYS A 110 10.52 19.29 11.16
C LYS A 110 10.20 17.81 11.37
N ARG A 111 11.11 16.95 10.91
CA ARG A 111 11.00 15.50 11.03
C ARG A 111 11.98 14.93 12.05
N ASN A 112 11.46 14.20 13.02
CA ASN A 112 12.23 13.43 13.99
C ASN A 112 12.14 11.94 13.63
N TYR A 113 13.27 11.34 13.27
CA TYR A 113 13.31 9.98 12.74
C TYR A 113 13.73 8.95 13.79
N SER A 114 13.16 7.75 13.71
CA SER A 114 13.66 6.57 14.42
C SER A 114 14.88 5.96 13.74
N LYS A 115 15.39 4.86 14.33
CA LYS A 115 16.44 4.05 13.74
C LYS A 115 15.92 3.32 12.51
N GLN A 116 16.73 3.31 11.45
CA GLN A 116 16.43 2.54 10.26
C GLN A 116 16.63 1.04 10.52
N GLN A 117 15.62 0.24 10.18
CA GLN A 117 15.66 -1.21 10.23
C GLN A 117 15.76 -1.80 8.82
N LYS A 118 16.46 -2.92 8.67
CA LYS A 118 16.73 -3.56 7.39
C LYS A 118 16.57 -5.06 7.53
N GLU A 119 15.78 -5.64 6.65
CA GLU A 119 15.62 -7.09 6.52
C GLU A 119 16.10 -7.54 5.14
N MET A 120 16.56 -8.78 5.06
CA MET A 120 17.07 -9.37 3.82
C MET A 120 16.60 -10.81 3.71
N GLN A 121 16.19 -11.20 2.50
CA GLN A 121 15.82 -12.57 2.16
C GLN A 121 16.50 -12.98 0.86
N GLU A 122 16.94 -14.24 0.79
CA GLU A 122 17.44 -14.82 -0.45
C GLU A 122 16.27 -15.24 -1.35
N LEU A 123 16.42 -15.00 -2.66
CA LEU A 123 15.37 -15.25 -3.64
C LEU A 123 15.29 -16.74 -3.99
N LYS A 124 14.09 -17.30 -3.84
CA LYS A 124 13.70 -18.60 -4.41
C LYS A 124 12.82 -18.32 -5.62
N VAL A 125 13.26 -18.75 -6.80
CA VAL A 125 12.69 -18.36 -8.10
C VAL A 125 11.24 -18.83 -8.30
N SER A 126 10.78 -19.80 -7.51
CA SER A 126 9.50 -20.49 -7.67
C SER A 126 8.39 -20.01 -6.73
N VAL A 127 8.65 -19.14 -5.75
CA VAL A 127 7.66 -18.74 -4.73
C VAL A 127 7.74 -17.24 -4.44
N PRO A 128 6.59 -16.53 -4.30
CA PRO A 128 6.60 -15.16 -3.79
C PRO A 128 7.31 -15.08 -2.44
N GLY A 129 8.15 -14.07 -2.27
CA GLY A 129 8.82 -13.82 -1.01
C GLY A 129 7.92 -13.06 -0.04
N LEU A 130 8.27 -13.12 1.24
CA LEU A 130 7.44 -12.62 2.33
C LEU A 130 8.30 -12.03 3.44
N PHE A 131 8.26 -10.71 3.61
CA PHE A 131 8.72 -10.07 4.85
C PHE A 131 7.56 -9.98 5.83
N LYS A 132 7.80 -10.37 7.09
CA LYS A 132 6.83 -10.23 8.17
C LYS A 132 7.57 -9.81 9.44
N GLY A 133 7.00 -8.87 10.17
CA GLY A 133 7.59 -8.43 11.43
C GLY A 133 6.70 -7.49 12.20
N LYS A 134 7.22 -7.06 13.34
CA LYS A 134 6.59 -6.06 14.22
C LYS A 134 7.48 -4.83 14.29
N SER A 135 6.88 -3.66 14.15
CA SER A 135 7.48 -2.38 14.48
C SER A 135 6.99 -1.94 15.84
N SER A 136 7.88 -1.34 16.64
CA SER A 136 7.54 -0.77 17.94
C SER A 136 8.57 0.32 18.23
N GLU A 137 8.18 1.59 18.07
CA GLU A 137 9.10 2.72 18.15
C GLU A 137 8.45 3.87 18.94
N SER A 138 9.23 4.49 19.82
CA SER A 138 8.87 5.74 20.49
C SER A 138 9.71 6.88 19.94
N ILE A 139 9.07 8.01 19.63
CA ILE A 139 9.73 9.22 19.14
C ILE A 139 9.37 10.37 20.06
N LEU A 140 10.38 10.90 20.76
CA LEU A 140 10.30 12.19 21.45
C LEU A 140 10.38 13.30 20.39
N TYR A 141 9.26 13.98 20.14
CA TYR A 141 9.20 14.99 19.08
C TYR A 141 9.36 16.42 19.59
N ASP A 142 9.04 16.69 20.85
CA ASP A 142 9.33 17.97 21.52
C ASP A 142 10.04 17.73 22.86
N ARG A 143 11.28 18.21 22.97
CA ARG A 143 12.09 18.09 24.19
C ARG A 143 11.67 19.07 25.29
N LYS A 144 11.05 20.20 24.95
CA LYS A 144 10.66 21.22 25.93
C LYS A 144 9.43 20.76 26.72
N SER A 145 8.41 20.31 26.01
CA SER A 145 7.19 19.75 26.61
C SER A 145 7.30 18.27 26.96
N MET A 146 8.43 17.63 26.65
CA MET A 146 8.63 16.18 26.72
C MET A 146 7.56 15.37 25.95
N SER A 147 7.03 15.95 24.87
CA SER A 147 6.00 15.31 24.07
C SER A 147 6.57 14.21 23.20
N SER A 148 5.93 13.03 23.26
CA SER A 148 6.35 11.83 22.57
C SER A 148 5.16 11.07 21.98
N ILE A 149 5.46 10.27 20.96
CA ILE A 149 4.50 9.35 20.36
C ILE A 149 5.14 7.97 20.28
N PHE A 150 4.43 6.97 20.78
CA PHE A 150 4.76 5.57 20.63
C PHE A 150 3.82 4.94 19.61
N VAL A 151 4.39 4.19 18.66
CA VAL A 151 3.62 3.49 17.63
C VAL A 151 4.16 2.07 17.47
N SER A 152 3.27 1.09 17.62
CA SER A 152 3.52 -0.31 17.31
C SER A 152 2.52 -0.83 16.29
N PHE A 153 2.99 -1.67 15.37
CA PHE A 153 2.16 -2.34 14.37
C PHE A 153 2.87 -3.58 13.82
N ASN A 154 2.09 -4.53 13.34
CA ASN A 154 2.56 -5.66 12.56
C ASN A 154 2.58 -5.27 11.08
N TYR A 155 3.56 -5.78 10.33
CA TYR A 155 3.61 -5.64 8.88
C TYR A 155 3.82 -6.98 8.18
N LYS A 156 3.20 -7.10 7.01
CA LYS A 156 3.35 -8.23 6.09
C LYS A 156 3.52 -7.70 4.67
N PHE A 157 4.67 -7.95 4.05
CA PHE A 157 4.96 -7.53 2.68
C PHE A 157 5.21 -8.75 1.80
N VAL A 158 4.33 -8.95 0.81
CA VAL A 158 4.44 -10.03 -0.18
C VAL A 158 5.01 -9.47 -1.46
N TYR A 159 6.04 -10.10 -2.02
CA TYR A 159 6.70 -9.65 -3.24
C TYR A 159 6.96 -10.80 -4.22
N LYS A 160 7.10 -10.45 -5.49
CA LYS A 160 7.54 -11.37 -6.54
C LYS A 160 8.45 -10.60 -7.49
N GLN A 161 9.55 -11.22 -7.88
CA GLN A 161 10.44 -10.69 -8.91
C GLN A 161 9.80 -10.81 -10.28
#